data_AF-A0A914PDT5-F1
#
_entry.id   AF-A0A914PDT5-F1
#
_cell.length_a   1.000
_cell.length_b   1.000
_cell.length_c   1.000
_cell.angle_alpha   90.00
_cell.angle_beta   90.00
_cell.angle_gamma   90.00
#
_symmetry.space_group_name_H-M   'P 1'
#
loop_
_entity.id
_entity.type
_entity.pdbx_description
1 polymer ?
#
loop_
_entity_poly.entity_id
_entity_poly.type
_entity_poly.pdbx_seq_one_letter_code
_entity_poly.pdbx_strand_id
1 'polypeptide(L)'
;MKLSPEDYIINYRKCLNTFIPKNITFDTFYMGRLGENKIFLPLKKSFNQSECKWLTIGIGGTCNAEKMFKQKYPNSAIFGIEPSKDQYANFMDFGTVIPFAVGAVNGSFNITVREGKKYKIIQMPVIALSDLLDKFLQTRIIHFMTIDIEGFEFNILQELLQNRILHNKGIVFCQASFSYFVIPFKYFTIAAD
;
A
#
# COMPACT_ATOMS: atom_id res chain seq x y z
N MET A 1 -12.67 9.04 16.90
CA MET A 1 -13.79 8.11 17.21
C MET A 1 -13.24 6.70 17.07
N LYS A 2 -13.17 5.91 18.15
CA LYS A 2 -12.76 4.50 18.04
C LYS A 2 -13.93 3.74 17.42
N LEU A 3 -13.71 3.03 16.32
CA LEU A 3 -14.72 2.11 15.81
C LEU A 3 -14.83 0.91 16.75
N SER A 4 -16.05 0.42 16.96
CA SER A 4 -16.21 -0.83 17.66
C SER A 4 -15.59 -1.97 16.83
N PRO A 5 -15.12 -3.07 17.46
CA PRO A 5 -14.68 -4.26 16.73
C PRO A 5 -15.74 -4.76 15.73
N GLU A 6 -17.02 -4.58 16.04
CA GLU A 6 -18.14 -4.96 15.18
C GLU A 6 -18.20 -4.12 13.89
N ASP A 7 -18.00 -2.80 13.99
CA ASP A 7 -18.00 -1.91 12.82
C ASP A 7 -16.81 -2.18 11.89
N TYR A 8 -15.65 -2.55 12.44
CA TYR A 8 -14.50 -2.95 11.64
C TYR A 8 -14.80 -4.22 10.84
N ILE A 9 -15.38 -5.24 11.49
CA ILE A 9 -15.77 -6.50 10.84
C ILE A 9 -16.82 -6.25 9.75
N ILE A 10 -17.80 -5.38 9.99
CA ILE A 10 -18.81 -4.99 8.99
C ILE A 10 -18.13 -4.36 7.77
N ASN A 11 -17.22 -3.41 7.97
CA ASN A 11 -16.50 -2.76 6.87
C ASN A 11 -15.58 -3.72 6.11
N TYR A 12 -14.91 -4.63 6.81
CA TYR A 12 -14.09 -5.67 6.19
C TYR A 12 -14.92 -6.62 5.31
N ARG A 13 -16.02 -7.16 5.87
CA ARG A 13 -16.96 -8.01 5.12
C ARG A 13 -17.60 -7.28 3.94
N LYS A 14 -17.95 -6.01 4.11
CA LYS A 14 -18.42 -5.17 3.02
C LYS A 14 -17.38 -5.12 1.92
N CYS A 15 -16.10 -4.98 2.25
CA CYS A 15 -15.08 -4.98 1.23
C CYS A 15 -14.98 -6.32 0.51
N LEU A 16 -14.81 -7.43 1.22
CA LEU A 16 -14.74 -8.76 0.59
C LEU A 16 -15.92 -9.05 -0.35
N ASN A 17 -17.16 -8.77 0.08
CA ASN A 17 -18.36 -9.10 -0.71
C ASN A 17 -18.59 -8.18 -1.92
N THR A 18 -18.16 -6.92 -1.82
CA THR A 18 -18.40 -5.90 -2.84
C THR A 18 -17.30 -5.91 -3.89
N PHE A 19 -16.07 -6.13 -3.46
CA PHE A 19 -14.87 -5.87 -4.24
C PHE A 19 -14.19 -7.14 -4.75
N ILE A 20 -14.13 -8.20 -3.94
CA ILE A 20 -13.46 -9.45 -4.30
C ILE A 20 -14.44 -10.39 -5.03
N PRO A 21 -14.09 -10.90 -6.22
CA PRO A 21 -14.91 -11.87 -6.92
C PRO A 21 -14.87 -13.23 -6.22
N LYS A 22 -15.99 -13.96 -6.27
CA LYS A 22 -16.11 -15.31 -5.69
C LYS A 22 -15.31 -16.38 -6.45
N ASN A 23 -15.03 -16.16 -7.74
CA ASN A 23 -14.17 -17.04 -8.53
C ASN A 23 -12.75 -16.51 -8.46
N ILE A 24 -11.87 -17.22 -7.75
CA ILE A 24 -10.54 -16.76 -7.37
C ILE A 24 -9.57 -17.04 -8.52
N THR A 25 -9.50 -16.13 -9.48
CA THR A 25 -8.37 -16.03 -10.41
C THR A 25 -7.45 -14.93 -9.94
N PHE A 26 -6.14 -15.13 -10.02
CA PHE A 26 -5.16 -14.10 -9.67
C PHE A 26 -4.70 -13.35 -10.92
N ASP A 27 -4.57 -12.04 -10.79
CA ASP A 27 -3.83 -11.23 -11.74
C ASP A 27 -2.37 -11.13 -11.29
N THR A 28 -1.45 -11.17 -12.25
CA THR A 28 -0.01 -11.04 -12.01
C THR A 28 0.51 -9.87 -12.81
N PHE A 29 1.11 -8.89 -12.12
CA PHE A 29 1.73 -7.73 -12.74
C PHE A 29 3.22 -7.70 -12.50
N TYR A 30 3.95 -7.52 -13.59
CA TYR A 30 5.39 -7.46 -13.56
C TYR A 30 5.89 -6.14 -12.99
N MET A 31 6.82 -6.19 -12.04
CA MET A 31 7.38 -5.00 -11.40
C MET A 31 8.54 -4.39 -12.19
N GLY A 32 9.14 -5.11 -13.14
CA GLY A 32 10.31 -4.63 -13.88
C GLY A 32 11.63 -4.95 -13.19
N ARG A 33 11.78 -4.50 -11.95
CA ARG A 33 13.01 -4.68 -11.19
C ARG A 33 13.14 -6.16 -10.76
N LEU A 34 14.30 -6.76 -11.02
CA LEU A 34 14.71 -8.08 -10.50
C LEU A 34 13.79 -9.28 -10.83
N GLY A 35 12.93 -9.18 -11.84
CA GLY A 35 12.07 -10.30 -12.24
C GLY A 35 10.80 -10.46 -11.39
N GLU A 36 10.49 -9.48 -10.57
CA GLU A 36 9.45 -9.53 -9.54
C GLU A 36 8.03 -9.34 -10.08
N ASN A 37 7.05 -9.91 -9.39
CA ASN A 37 5.64 -9.85 -9.76
C ASN A 37 4.77 -9.52 -8.55
N LYS A 38 3.86 -8.54 -8.70
CA LYS A 38 2.75 -8.33 -7.75
C LYS A 38 1.57 -9.20 -8.15
N ILE A 39 1.05 -9.96 -7.20
CA ILE A 39 -0.12 -10.81 -7.38
C ILE A 39 -1.30 -10.15 -6.67
N PHE A 40 -2.43 -10.01 -7.35
CA PHE A 40 -3.63 -9.45 -6.73
C PHE A 40 -4.92 -10.13 -7.18
N LEU A 41 -5.96 -9.99 -6.36
CA LEU A 41 -7.30 -10.46 -6.68
C LEU A 41 -7.97 -9.39 -7.57
N PRO A 42 -8.51 -9.74 -8.73
CA PRO A 42 -9.12 -8.79 -9.64
C PRO A 42 -10.33 -8.11 -9.00
N LEU A 43 -10.69 -6.93 -9.50
CA LEU A 43 -11.94 -6.28 -9.12
C LEU A 43 -13.13 -7.08 -9.63
N LYS A 44 -14.17 -7.21 -8.80
CA LYS A 44 -15.47 -7.70 -9.24
C LYS A 44 -15.97 -6.84 -10.41
N LYS A 45 -16.48 -7.45 -11.49
CA LYS A 45 -16.93 -6.72 -12.70
C LYS A 45 -17.98 -5.64 -12.42
N SER A 46 -18.85 -5.87 -11.43
CA SER A 46 -19.90 -4.93 -11.01
C SER A 46 -19.39 -3.81 -10.10
N PHE A 47 -18.12 -3.82 -9.69
CA PHE A 47 -17.57 -2.83 -8.79
C PHE A 47 -17.32 -1.51 -9.52
N ASN A 48 -17.74 -0.40 -8.92
CA ASN A 48 -17.46 0.93 -9.44
C ASN A 48 -15.97 1.25 -9.27
N GLN A 49 -15.22 1.18 -10.37
CA GLN A 49 -13.77 1.39 -10.35
C GLN A 49 -13.35 2.77 -9.82
N SER A 50 -14.21 3.80 -9.91
CA SER A 50 -13.90 5.14 -9.35
C SER A 50 -13.78 5.16 -7.84
N GLU A 51 -14.34 4.16 -7.15
CA GLU A 51 -14.18 3.98 -5.71
C GLU A 51 -12.88 3.25 -5.37
N CYS A 52 -12.24 2.60 -6.34
CA CYS A 52 -11.01 1.84 -6.14
C CYS A 52 -9.87 2.78 -5.74
N LYS A 53 -9.16 2.40 -4.67
CA LYS A 53 -8.01 3.13 -4.15
C LYS A 53 -6.87 2.16 -3.90
N TRP A 54 -5.77 2.32 -4.62
CA TRP A 54 -4.53 1.62 -4.36
C TRP A 54 -3.54 2.56 -3.67
N LEU A 55 -3.10 2.20 -2.46
CA LEU A 55 -1.95 2.77 -1.79
C LEU A 55 -0.68 1.90 -1.97
N THR A 56 0.38 2.44 -2.57
CA THR A 56 1.70 1.81 -2.55
C THR A 56 2.64 2.55 -1.61
N ILE A 57 3.35 1.83 -0.76
CA ILE A 57 4.35 2.33 0.17
C ILE A 57 5.71 1.89 -0.35
N GLY A 58 6.57 2.85 -0.70
CA GLY A 58 7.82 2.62 -1.43
C GLY A 58 7.56 2.47 -2.93
N ILE A 59 7.72 3.54 -3.70
CA ILE A 59 7.62 3.48 -5.17
C ILE A 59 8.87 2.81 -5.76
N GLY A 60 10.04 2.98 -5.13
CA GLY A 60 11.21 2.13 -5.39
C GLY A 60 11.85 2.28 -6.77
N GLY A 61 11.60 3.41 -7.46
CA GLY A 61 12.22 3.74 -8.74
C GLY A 61 11.66 2.99 -9.96
N THR A 62 10.65 2.13 -9.79
CA THR A 62 9.89 1.50 -10.89
C THR A 62 8.43 1.35 -10.49
N CYS A 63 7.49 1.68 -11.38
CA CYS A 63 6.06 1.63 -11.07
C CYS A 63 5.25 0.86 -12.14
N ASN A 64 5.85 -0.20 -12.68
CA ASN A 64 5.26 -0.98 -13.78
C ASN A 64 3.95 -1.68 -13.36
N ALA A 65 3.92 -2.26 -12.16
CA ALA A 65 2.74 -2.97 -11.70
C ALA A 65 1.55 -2.01 -11.48
N GLU A 66 1.81 -0.82 -10.94
CA GLU A 66 0.84 0.23 -10.74
C GLU A 66 0.36 0.80 -12.08
N LYS A 67 1.25 0.94 -13.06
CA LYS A 67 0.90 1.32 -14.43
C LYS A 67 0.00 0.29 -15.11
N MET A 68 0.35 -1.01 -15.04
CA MET A 68 -0.48 -2.10 -15.56
C MET A 68 -1.85 -2.14 -14.90
N PHE A 69 -1.90 -1.88 -13.59
CA PHE A 69 -3.16 -1.78 -12.87
C PHE A 69 -4.00 -0.60 -13.33
N LYS A 70 -3.40 0.58 -13.49
CA LYS A 70 -4.11 1.74 -14.02
C LYS A 70 -4.66 1.44 -15.41
N GLN A 71 -3.91 0.77 -16.27
CA GLN A 71 -4.38 0.38 -17.60
C GLN A 71 -5.58 -0.58 -17.53
N LYS A 72 -5.56 -1.53 -16.60
CA LYS A 72 -6.67 -2.47 -16.39
C LYS A 72 -7.90 -1.81 -15.74
N TYR A 73 -7.68 -0.87 -14.82
CA TYR A 73 -8.70 -0.19 -14.04
C TYR A 73 -8.52 1.34 -14.12
N PRO A 74 -8.83 1.95 -15.28
CA PRO A 74 -8.49 3.34 -15.59
C PRO A 74 -9.09 4.36 -14.64
N ASN A 75 -10.24 4.06 -14.02
CA ASN A 75 -10.92 4.96 -13.12
C ASN A 75 -10.45 4.86 -11.66
N SER A 76 -9.58 3.90 -11.34
CA SER A 76 -9.03 3.75 -9.98
C SER A 76 -8.10 4.91 -9.61
N ALA A 77 -8.09 5.29 -8.33
CA ALA A 77 -7.12 6.24 -7.78
C ALA A 77 -5.91 5.48 -7.22
N ILE A 78 -4.70 5.92 -7.58
CA ILE A 78 -3.45 5.30 -7.14
C ILE A 78 -2.62 6.35 -6.41
N PHE A 79 -2.18 6.03 -5.19
CA PHE A 79 -1.38 6.87 -4.32
C PHE A 79 -0.07 6.16 -4.00
N GLY A 80 1.06 6.86 -4.13
CA GLY A 80 2.39 6.32 -3.84
C GLY A 80 3.09 7.12 -2.77
N ILE A 81 3.50 6.48 -1.68
CA ILE A 81 4.30 7.10 -0.63
C ILE A 81 5.78 6.87 -0.93
N GLU A 82 6.53 7.96 -1.14
CA GLU A 82 7.96 7.92 -1.40
C GLU A 82 8.60 9.25 -0.96
N PRO A 83 9.56 9.27 -0.01
CA PRO A 83 10.26 10.50 0.35
C PRO A 83 11.20 11.02 -0.74
N SER A 84 11.76 10.14 -1.59
CA SER A 84 12.87 10.48 -2.48
C SER A 84 12.38 10.77 -3.90
N LYS A 85 12.51 12.03 -4.36
CA LYS A 85 12.01 12.47 -5.68
C LYS A 85 12.59 11.69 -6.86
N ASP A 86 13.84 11.26 -6.76
CA ASP A 86 14.52 10.42 -7.75
C ASP A 86 13.93 9.00 -7.84
N GLN A 87 13.19 8.56 -6.83
CA GLN A 87 12.52 7.26 -6.79
C GLN A 87 11.05 7.33 -7.24
N TYR A 88 10.53 8.50 -7.63
CA TYR A 88 9.15 8.62 -8.13
C TYR A 88 8.92 7.91 -9.46
N ALA A 89 9.99 7.55 -10.17
CA ALA A 89 9.92 7.02 -11.53
C ALA A 89 9.03 7.92 -12.41
N ASN A 90 8.07 7.33 -13.12
CA ASN A 90 7.05 8.04 -13.89
C ASN A 90 5.65 7.91 -13.24
N PHE A 91 5.59 7.73 -11.91
CA PHE A 91 4.35 7.48 -11.17
C PHE A 91 3.33 8.62 -11.30
N MET A 92 3.81 9.87 -11.38
CA MET A 92 2.96 11.06 -11.50
C MET A 92 2.16 11.12 -12.82
N ASP A 93 2.51 10.30 -13.82
CA ASP A 93 1.75 10.22 -15.07
C ASP A 93 0.36 9.60 -14.87
N PHE A 94 0.15 8.86 -13.79
CA PHE A 94 -1.08 8.08 -13.58
C PHE A 94 -1.57 8.00 -12.12
N GLY A 95 -0.76 8.44 -11.17
CA GLY A 95 -1.06 8.41 -9.74
C GLY A 95 -0.63 9.68 -9.02
N THR A 96 -0.94 9.75 -7.73
CA THR A 96 -0.56 10.87 -6.85
C THR A 96 0.59 10.46 -5.95
N VAL A 97 1.68 11.22 -5.94
CA VAL A 97 2.80 11.00 -5.03
C VAL A 97 2.58 11.73 -3.71
N ILE A 98 2.82 11.03 -2.61
CA ILE A 98 2.81 11.52 -1.24
C ILE A 98 4.28 11.59 -0.78
N PRO A 99 4.89 12.79 -0.77
CA PRO A 99 6.35 12.96 -0.70
C PRO A 99 6.89 12.91 0.75
N PHE A 100 6.60 11.83 1.48
CA PHE A 100 6.95 11.70 2.90
C PHE A 100 7.49 10.30 3.21
N ALA A 101 8.40 10.22 4.18
CA ALA A 101 8.70 8.95 4.83
C ALA A 101 7.56 8.60 5.77
N VAL A 102 7.22 7.32 5.82
CA VAL A 102 6.09 6.80 6.58
C VAL A 102 6.51 5.74 7.58
N GLY A 103 5.83 5.71 8.72
CA GLY A 103 6.02 4.68 9.74
C GLY A 103 4.81 4.50 10.63
N ALA A 104 4.99 3.77 11.73
CA ALA A 104 3.96 3.57 12.73
C ALA A 104 3.61 4.85 13.52
N VAL A 105 4.60 5.71 13.76
CA VAL A 105 4.48 6.91 14.61
C VAL A 105 5.20 8.11 13.99
N ASN A 106 4.76 9.31 14.36
CA ASN A 106 5.42 10.56 13.99
C ASN A 106 6.76 10.67 14.74
N GLY A 107 7.79 11.19 14.08
CA GLY A 107 9.06 11.48 14.73
C GLY A 107 10.18 11.77 13.74
N SER A 108 11.39 11.88 14.25
CA SER A 108 12.60 11.96 13.45
C SER A 108 13.41 10.69 13.67
N PHE A 109 13.64 9.95 12.60
CA PHE A 109 14.30 8.64 12.67
C PHE A 109 15.45 8.57 11.68
N ASN A 110 16.43 7.75 12.02
CA ASN A 110 17.46 7.31 11.09
C ASN A 110 16.85 6.28 10.15
N ILE A 111 16.69 6.66 8.89
CA ILE A 111 16.17 5.76 7.86
C ILE A 111 17.21 5.55 6.77
N THR A 112 17.14 4.38 6.14
CA THR A 112 17.99 4.05 5.01
C THR A 112 17.32 4.55 3.74
N VAL A 113 17.97 5.48 3.04
CA VAL A 113 17.51 5.96 1.72
C VAL A 113 18.50 5.53 0.64
N ARG A 114 17.96 5.31 -0.56
CA ARG A 114 18.78 5.04 -1.74
C ARG A 114 19.11 6.36 -2.42
N GLU A 115 20.40 6.71 -2.45
CA GLU A 115 20.91 7.85 -3.21
C GLU A 115 21.79 7.33 -4.34
N GLY A 116 21.24 7.28 -5.55
CA GLY A 116 21.87 6.65 -6.70
C GLY A 116 22.07 5.13 -6.51
N LYS A 117 23.33 4.68 -6.40
CA LYS A 117 23.70 3.26 -6.21
C LYS A 117 24.08 2.90 -4.76
N LYS A 118 24.02 3.86 -3.83
CA LYS A 118 24.41 3.64 -2.43
C LYS A 118 23.22 3.85 -1.51
N TYR A 119 23.18 3.06 -0.45
CA TYR A 119 22.30 3.29 0.67
C TYR A 119 23.00 4.17 1.70
N LYS A 120 22.30 5.18 2.19
CA LYS A 120 22.77 6.06 3.27
C LYS A 120 21.74 6.10 4.36
N ILE A 121 22.22 6.11 5.60
CA ILE A 121 21.38 6.38 6.76
C ILE A 121 21.30 7.90 6.90
N ILE A 122 20.10 8.45 6.81
CA ILE A 122 19.84 9.86 7.05
C ILE A 122 18.76 10.02 8.11
N GLN A 123 18.90 11.05 8.93
CA GLN A 123 17.87 11.44 9.87
C GLN A 123 16.82 12.27 9.13
N MET A 124 15.56 11.84 9.15
CA MET A 124 14.50 12.57 8.46
C MET A 124 13.17 12.51 9.22
N PRO A 125 12.23 13.45 8.95
CA PRO A 125 10.89 13.38 9.51
C PRO A 125 10.11 12.22 8.92
N VAL A 126 9.50 11.42 9.79
CA VAL A 126 8.59 10.34 9.48
C VAL A 126 7.21 10.75 9.95
N ILE A 127 6.21 10.51 9.10
CA ILE A 127 4.79 10.71 9.44
C ILE A 127 4.14 9.34 9.66
N ALA A 128 3.32 9.22 10.70
CA ALA A 128 2.51 8.04 10.95
C ALA A 128 1.60 7.78 9.76
N LEU A 129 1.52 6.51 9.29
CA LEU A 129 0.67 6.14 8.16
C LEU A 129 -0.77 6.62 8.38
N SER A 130 -1.28 6.48 9.59
CA SER A 130 -2.64 6.89 9.91
C SER A 130 -2.91 8.39 9.70
N ASP A 131 -1.92 9.24 9.94
CA ASP A 131 -2.05 10.70 9.77
C ASP A 131 -1.90 11.10 8.29
N LEU A 132 -1.05 10.39 7.54
CA LEU A 132 -0.99 10.54 6.08
C LEU A 132 -2.32 10.15 5.42
N LEU A 133 -2.93 9.05 5.87
CA LEU A 133 -4.22 8.59 5.34
C LEU A 133 -5.33 9.60 5.60
N ASP A 134 -5.35 10.19 6.79
CA ASP A 134 -6.28 11.26 7.16
C ASP A 134 -6.10 12.50 6.26
N LYS A 135 -4.85 12.87 5.98
CA LYS A 135 -4.52 14.05 5.18
C LYS A 135 -4.80 13.87 3.68
N PHE A 136 -4.49 12.70 3.12
CA PHE A 136 -4.45 12.52 1.66
C PHE A 136 -5.57 11.67 1.09
N LEU A 137 -6.02 10.62 1.79
CA LEU A 137 -6.92 9.64 1.18
C LEU A 137 -8.41 9.88 1.53
N GLN A 138 -8.68 10.65 2.59
CA GLN A 138 -10.02 11.06 3.07
C GLN A 138 -11.06 9.92 3.10
N THR A 139 -10.58 8.67 3.21
CA THR A 139 -11.39 7.46 3.29
C THR A 139 -10.81 6.57 4.37
N ARG A 140 -11.62 5.64 4.82
CA ARG A 140 -11.19 4.56 5.69
C ARG A 140 -11.03 3.23 4.96
N ILE A 141 -11.55 3.11 3.75
CA ILE A 141 -11.47 1.88 2.95
C ILE A 141 -10.43 2.06 1.85
N ILE A 142 -9.40 1.24 1.90
CA ILE A 142 -8.32 1.17 0.93
C ILE A 142 -8.38 -0.22 0.31
N HIS A 143 -8.51 -0.24 -1.02
CA HIS A 143 -8.85 -1.44 -1.75
C HIS A 143 -7.64 -2.34 -1.95
N PHE A 144 -6.51 -1.73 -2.31
CA PHE A 144 -5.24 -2.42 -2.43
C PHE A 144 -4.16 -1.66 -1.68
N MET A 145 -3.36 -2.37 -0.91
CA MET A 145 -2.13 -1.86 -0.33
C MET A 145 -0.96 -2.71 -0.80
N THR A 146 0.11 -2.07 -1.21
CA THR A 146 1.41 -2.73 -1.42
C THR A 146 2.46 -2.04 -0.56
N ILE A 147 3.30 -2.83 0.09
CA ILE A 147 4.44 -2.32 0.85
C ILE A 147 5.71 -2.94 0.27
N ASP A 148 6.60 -2.09 -0.20
CA ASP A 148 7.98 -2.46 -0.50
C ASP A 148 8.81 -2.31 0.78
N ILE A 149 9.13 -3.42 1.42
CA ILE A 149 9.75 -3.45 2.74
C ILE A 149 11.27 -3.49 2.57
N GLU A 150 11.88 -2.29 2.50
CA GLU A 150 13.34 -2.11 2.40
C GLU A 150 13.96 -1.54 3.69
N GLY A 151 13.24 -1.52 4.82
CA GLY A 151 13.83 -1.20 6.12
C GLY A 151 12.83 -0.65 7.13
N PHE A 152 12.73 0.68 7.20
CA PHE A 152 11.98 1.36 8.27
C PHE A 152 10.47 1.09 8.17
N GLU A 153 9.96 0.78 6.98
CA GLU A 153 8.57 0.43 6.69
C GLU A 153 8.10 -0.82 7.46
N PHE A 154 9.03 -1.65 7.95
CA PHE A 154 8.70 -2.85 8.73
C PHE A 154 7.86 -2.51 9.98
N ASN A 155 8.05 -1.33 10.57
CA ASN A 155 7.26 -0.92 11.73
C ASN A 155 5.77 -0.72 11.42
N ILE A 156 5.40 -0.51 10.15
CA ILE A 156 4.01 -0.34 9.71
C ILE A 156 3.25 -1.66 9.83
N LEU A 157 3.93 -2.80 9.64
CA LEU A 157 3.28 -4.12 9.71
C LEU A 157 2.62 -4.36 11.06
N GLN A 158 3.23 -3.86 12.15
CA GLN A 158 2.65 -3.97 13.48
C GLN A 158 1.33 -3.21 13.59
N GLU A 159 1.16 -2.11 12.86
CA GLU A 159 -0.07 -1.32 12.87
C GLU A 159 -1.24 -1.99 12.15
N LEU A 160 -0.99 -3.06 11.37
CA LEU A 160 -2.03 -3.85 10.73
C LEU A 160 -2.71 -4.84 11.69
N LEU A 161 -2.16 -5.03 12.89
CA LEU A 161 -2.75 -5.91 13.90
C LEU A 161 -4.01 -5.29 14.52
N GLN A 162 -4.89 -6.15 15.04
CA GLN A 162 -6.08 -5.72 15.78
C GLN A 162 -5.69 -4.84 16.97
N ASN A 163 -6.57 -3.91 17.32
CA ASN A 163 -6.43 -2.97 18.44
C ASN A 163 -5.25 -1.98 18.33
N ARG A 164 -4.60 -1.91 17.17
CA ARG A 164 -3.57 -0.90 16.85
C ARG A 164 -4.17 0.36 16.23
N ILE A 165 -3.35 1.36 15.92
CA ILE A 165 -3.82 2.69 15.56
C ILE A 165 -4.70 2.65 14.30
N LEU A 166 -4.28 1.91 13.27
CA LEU A 166 -5.03 1.80 12.01
C LEU A 166 -6.40 1.15 12.24
N HIS A 167 -6.42 0.03 12.96
CA HIS A 167 -7.65 -0.66 13.35
C HIS A 167 -8.58 0.24 14.17
N ASN A 168 -8.04 0.91 15.20
CA ASN A 168 -8.81 1.78 16.09
C ASN A 168 -9.34 3.03 15.38
N LYS A 169 -8.66 3.50 14.33
CA LYS A 169 -9.13 4.58 13.44
C LYS A 169 -10.08 4.07 12.34
N GLY A 170 -10.33 2.76 12.26
CA GLY A 170 -11.25 2.17 11.28
C GLY A 170 -10.70 1.96 9.90
N ILE A 171 -9.38 2.05 9.74
CA ILE A 171 -8.77 1.92 8.42
C ILE A 171 -8.80 0.45 8.04
N VAL A 172 -9.44 0.15 6.91
CA VAL A 172 -9.61 -1.18 6.35
C VAL A 172 -8.82 -1.27 5.05
N PHE A 173 -7.95 -2.28 4.97
CA PHE A 173 -7.29 -2.70 3.75
C PHE A 173 -7.96 -3.98 3.25
N CYS A 174 -8.51 -3.96 2.04
CA CYS A 174 -9.26 -5.10 1.50
C CYS A 174 -8.34 -6.19 0.96
N GLN A 175 -7.21 -5.77 0.40
CA GLN A 175 -6.11 -6.64 0.03
C GLN A 175 -4.79 -5.93 0.35
N ALA A 176 -3.84 -6.68 0.92
CA ALA A 176 -2.48 -6.25 1.14
C ALA A 176 -1.48 -7.22 0.51
N SER A 177 -0.42 -6.67 -0.07
CA SER A 177 0.71 -7.42 -0.63
C SER A 177 2.01 -6.83 -0.11
N PHE A 178 2.94 -7.69 0.28
CA PHE A 178 4.20 -7.32 0.91
C PHE A 178 5.35 -7.88 0.09
N SER A 179 6.26 -7.01 -0.35
CA SER A 179 7.52 -7.39 -0.97
C SER A 179 8.64 -7.25 0.07
N TYR A 180 9.48 -8.27 0.22
CA TYR A 180 10.61 -8.28 1.17
C TYR A 180 11.92 -8.37 0.41
N PHE A 181 12.82 -7.41 0.64
CA PHE A 181 14.18 -7.41 0.08
C PHE A 181 15.22 -8.00 1.06
N VAL A 182 14.98 -9.17 1.66
CA VAL A 182 16.03 -9.94 2.37
C VAL A 182 15.77 -11.45 2.26
N ILE A 183 16.49 -12.16 1.37
CA ILE A 183 16.61 -13.65 1.26
C ILE A 183 15.33 -14.35 0.69
N PRO A 184 15.43 -15.42 -0.14
CA PRO A 184 14.36 -15.77 -1.10
C PRO A 184 13.17 -16.43 -0.42
N PHE A 185 12.12 -15.65 -0.16
CA PHE A 185 10.77 -16.16 0.04
C PHE A 185 9.80 -15.40 -0.86
N LYS A 186 9.07 -16.13 -1.70
CA LYS A 186 8.04 -15.62 -2.60
C LYS A 186 6.84 -15.15 -1.76
N TYR A 187 6.52 -13.87 -1.89
CA TYR A 187 5.26 -13.16 -1.58
C TYR A 187 4.24 -13.86 -0.68
N PHE A 188 3.85 -13.18 0.42
CA PHE A 188 2.63 -13.49 1.15
C PHE A 188 1.54 -12.47 0.79
N THR A 189 0.43 -12.95 0.23
CA THR A 189 -0.84 -12.21 0.22
C THR A 189 -1.64 -12.72 1.40
N ILE A 190 -1.93 -11.85 2.37
CA ILE A 190 -2.83 -12.20 3.47
C ILE A 190 -4.24 -11.83 3.01
N ALA A 191 -5.00 -12.84 2.59
CA ALA A 191 -6.45 -12.79 2.71
C ALA A 191 -6.75 -13.51 4.04
N ALA A 192 -7.07 -12.75 5.08
CA ALA A 192 -7.44 -13.33 6.37
C ALA A 192 -8.91 -13.77 6.29
N ASP A 193 -9.16 -15.06 6.53
CA ASP A 193 -10.50 -15.66 6.61
C ASP A 193 -11.37 -15.05 7.72
#